data_AF-A0A261B6T0-F1
#
_entry.id   AF-A0A261B6T0-F1
#
_cell.length_a   1.000
_cell.length_b   1.000
_cell.length_c   1.000
_cell.angle_alpha   90.00
_cell.angle_beta   90.00
_cell.angle_gamma   90.00
#
_symmetry.space_group_name_H-M   'P 1'
#
loop_
_entity.id
_entity.type
_entity.pdbx_description
1 polymer ?
#
loop_
_entity_poly.entity_id
_entity_poly.type
_entity_poly.pdbx_seq_one_letter_code
_entity_poly.pdbx_strand_id
1 'polypeptide(L)'
;MSQSSTIRTTVLVLFLFCSFVSTAPIISSQMPHQMTNKIEKSWTDERLCVLKMGSSCPSGFKEDQLRLSVQSYVNPEDTAKNGDKLIIEGQGGETSLQRNNYDSLYILTITTCCK
;
A
#
# COMPACT_ATOMS: atom_id res chain seq x y z
N MET A 1 57.13 -27.54 15.83
CA MET A 1 56.28 -26.76 16.75
C MET A 1 56.04 -25.39 16.14
N SER A 2 54.84 -24.82 16.31
CA SER A 2 54.42 -23.48 15.82
C SER A 2 53.86 -23.36 14.38
N GLN A 3 52.80 -24.12 14.06
CA GLN A 3 51.95 -23.82 12.88
C GLN A 3 50.45 -23.71 13.22
N SER A 4 50.02 -24.23 14.38
CA SER A 4 48.60 -24.24 14.80
C SER A 4 48.12 -22.91 15.40
N SER A 5 49.04 -22.08 15.94
CA SER A 5 48.68 -20.79 16.55
C SER A 5 48.30 -19.74 15.51
N THR A 6 49.05 -19.64 14.41
CA THR A 6 48.93 -18.57 13.41
C THR A 6 47.60 -18.55 12.67
N ILE A 7 47.01 -19.73 12.42
CA ILE A 7 45.72 -19.89 11.72
C ILE A 7 44.57 -19.45 12.63
N ARG A 8 44.65 -19.75 13.93
CA ARG A 8 43.63 -19.36 14.90
C ARG A 8 43.60 -17.84 15.10
N THR A 9 44.76 -17.18 15.11
CA THR A 9 44.82 -15.71 15.24
C THR A 9 44.29 -14.99 14.00
N THR A 10 44.56 -15.51 12.79
CA THR A 10 44.08 -14.88 11.55
C THR A 10 42.56 -14.98 11.39
N VAL A 11 41.95 -16.10 11.76
CA VAL A 11 40.48 -16.26 11.72
C VAL A 11 39.79 -15.34 12.74
N LEU A 12 40.37 -15.17 13.93
CA LEU A 12 39.81 -14.30 14.98
C LEU A 12 39.87 -12.80 14.59
N VAL A 13 40.95 -12.38 13.92
CA VAL A 13 41.08 -11.00 13.43
C VAL A 13 40.09 -10.72 12.29
N LEU A 14 39.86 -11.68 11.38
CA LEU A 14 38.85 -11.56 10.31
C LEU A 14 37.41 -11.51 10.85
N PHE A 15 37.11 -12.27 11.91
CA PHE A 15 35.81 -12.22 12.57
C PHE A 15 35.59 -10.89 13.32
N LEU A 16 36.63 -10.34 13.96
CA LEU A 16 36.55 -9.05 14.63
C LEU A 16 36.33 -7.90 13.64
N PHE A 17 36.91 -7.95 12.43
CA PHE A 17 36.68 -6.92 11.41
C PHE A 17 35.28 -6.98 10.78
N CYS A 18 34.63 -8.15 10.72
CA CYS A 18 33.25 -8.27 10.20
C CYS A 18 32.19 -7.68 11.15
N SER A 19 32.51 -7.53 12.44
CA SER A 19 31.58 -6.99 13.44
C SER A 19 31.45 -5.46 13.41
N PHE A 20 32.28 -4.74 12.65
CA PHE A 20 32.30 -3.28 12.61
C PHE A 20 31.76 -2.66 11.32
N VAL A 21 31.26 -3.47 10.38
CA VAL A 21 30.65 -2.95 9.14
C VAL A 21 29.14 -2.79 9.33
N SER A 22 28.76 -1.55 9.63
CA SER A 22 27.48 -0.96 9.23
C SER A 22 26.20 -1.50 9.87
N THR A 23 25.98 -1.15 11.13
CA THR A 23 24.65 -0.69 11.55
C THR A 23 24.72 0.81 11.81
N ALA A 24 24.80 1.58 10.72
CA ALA A 24 24.35 2.96 10.77
C ALA A 24 22.87 2.92 11.24
N PRO A 25 22.47 3.73 12.24
CA PRO A 25 21.05 3.85 12.51
C PRO A 25 20.42 4.39 11.23
N ILE A 26 19.48 3.65 10.65
CA ILE A 26 18.53 4.21 9.71
C ILE A 26 17.78 5.24 10.54
N ILE A 27 18.24 6.50 10.46
CA ILE A 27 17.45 7.65 10.86
C ILE A 27 16.29 7.61 9.86
N SER A 28 15.22 6.90 10.24
CA SER A 28 13.93 7.05 9.61
C SER A 28 13.58 8.52 9.83
N SER A 29 13.88 9.35 8.82
CA SER A 29 13.33 10.67 8.69
C SER A 29 11.85 10.51 8.34
N GLN A 30 11.09 9.85 9.22
CA GLN A 30 9.65 10.00 9.24
C GLN A 30 9.41 11.39 9.79
N MET A 31 9.48 12.35 8.88
CA MET A 31 8.95 13.68 9.07
C MET A 31 7.55 13.47 9.69
N PRO A 32 7.27 13.97 10.90
CA PRO A 32 5.89 14.07 11.30
C PRO A 32 5.28 15.01 10.28
N HIS A 33 4.40 14.51 9.42
CA HIS A 33 3.45 15.37 8.73
C HIS A 33 2.61 16.01 9.84
N GLN A 34 3.14 17.06 10.47
CA GLN A 34 2.31 18.03 11.14
C GLN A 34 1.46 18.62 10.03
N MET A 35 0.24 18.10 9.90
CA MET A 35 -0.85 18.86 9.30
C MET A 35 -0.98 20.12 10.15
N THR A 36 -0.25 21.17 9.78
CA THR A 36 -0.40 22.47 10.37
C THR A 36 -1.81 22.91 10.08
N ASN A 37 -2.65 22.91 11.11
CA ASN A 37 -4.02 23.42 11.13
C ASN A 37 -4.13 24.70 10.29
N LYS A 38 -4.67 24.58 9.07
CA LYS A 38 -5.22 25.70 8.29
C LYS A 38 -6.10 25.21 7.14
N ILE A 39 -7.03 24.30 7.43
CA ILE A 39 -8.21 24.05 6.59
C ILE A 39 -9.44 24.61 7.30
N GLU A 40 -9.41 25.90 7.67
CA GLU A 40 -10.56 26.55 8.31
C GLU A 40 -11.28 27.55 7.40
N LYS A 41 -10.75 27.85 6.20
CA LYS A 41 -11.25 29.00 5.41
C LYS A 41 -11.39 28.84 3.90
N SER A 42 -11.49 27.60 3.40
CA SER A 42 -11.80 27.36 1.99
C SER A 42 -12.54 26.04 1.81
N TRP A 43 -13.72 25.94 2.41
CA TRP A 43 -14.65 24.88 2.04
C TRP A 43 -15.51 25.45 0.92
N THR A 44 -15.29 24.96 -0.31
CA THR A 44 -16.26 25.14 -1.40
C THR A 44 -17.58 24.47 -0.98
N ASP A 45 -18.74 24.90 -1.50
CA ASP A 45 -20.06 24.29 -1.22
C ASP A 45 -20.19 22.83 -1.74
N GLU A 46 -19.07 22.20 -2.08
CA GLU A 46 -18.98 20.88 -2.68
C GLU A 46 -18.86 19.82 -1.59
N ARG A 47 -19.43 18.64 -1.86
CA ARG A 47 -19.32 17.49 -0.96
C ARG A 47 -17.87 17.07 -0.86
N LEU A 48 -17.35 17.00 0.37
CA LEU A 48 -15.97 16.63 0.62
C LEU A 48 -15.93 15.16 0.99
N CYS A 49 -15.39 14.36 0.09
CA CYS A 49 -15.29 12.92 0.26
C CYS A 49 -13.82 12.49 0.29
N VAL A 50 -13.47 11.64 1.26
CA VAL A 50 -12.15 11.01 1.36
C VAL A 50 -12.31 9.50 1.23
N LEU A 51 -11.35 8.81 0.61
CA LEU A 51 -11.39 7.35 0.51
C LEU A 51 -11.29 6.71 1.90
N LYS A 52 -12.14 5.72 2.15
CA LYS A 52 -12.07 4.90 3.36
C LYS A 52 -11.00 3.81 3.15
N MET A 53 -10.09 3.68 4.12
CA MET A 53 -8.92 2.80 4.05
C MET A 53 -8.74 1.96 5.33
N GLY A 54 -9.74 1.18 5.72
CA GLY A 54 -9.73 0.23 6.83
C GLY A 54 -10.18 0.79 8.17
N SER A 55 -10.54 2.07 8.23
CA SER A 55 -10.84 2.79 9.47
C SER A 55 -12.25 3.36 9.51
N SER A 56 -12.73 3.66 10.71
CA SER A 56 -13.97 4.42 10.90
C SER A 56 -13.86 5.81 10.28
N CYS A 57 -14.97 6.33 9.75
CA CYS A 57 -14.96 7.68 9.19
C CYS A 57 -14.58 8.74 10.24
N PRO A 58 -13.86 9.80 9.85
CA PRO A 58 -13.57 10.91 10.74
C PRO A 58 -14.84 11.53 11.33
N SER A 59 -14.73 12.14 12.51
CA SER A 59 -15.88 12.79 13.15
C SER A 59 -16.52 13.83 12.22
N GLY A 60 -17.84 13.75 12.06
CA GLY A 60 -18.61 14.61 11.15
C GLY A 60 -18.66 14.15 9.69
N PHE A 61 -18.00 13.06 9.32
CA PHE A 61 -18.13 12.40 8.02
C PHE A 61 -18.99 11.13 8.14
N LYS A 62 -19.76 10.83 7.10
CA LYS A 62 -20.56 9.61 6.98
C LYS A 62 -20.03 8.72 5.87
N GLU A 63 -20.17 7.43 6.03
CA GLU A 63 -19.80 6.47 4.99
C GLU A 63 -20.75 6.62 3.79
N ASP A 64 -20.17 6.63 2.60
CA ASP A 64 -20.88 6.63 1.33
C ASP A 64 -20.19 5.65 0.36
N GLN A 65 -21.01 4.95 -0.43
CA GLN A 65 -20.53 3.93 -1.35
C GLN A 65 -20.93 4.28 -2.78
N LEU A 66 -19.91 4.43 -3.63
CA LEU A 66 -20.10 4.57 -5.07
C LEU A 66 -19.88 3.22 -5.75
N ARG A 67 -20.87 2.76 -6.52
CA ARG A 67 -20.76 1.54 -7.32
C ARG A 67 -20.70 1.90 -8.79
N LEU A 68 -19.58 1.60 -9.44
CA LEU A 68 -19.38 1.75 -10.87
C LEU A 68 -19.44 0.36 -11.51
N SER A 69 -20.38 0.17 -12.43
CA SER A 69 -20.51 -1.08 -13.18
C SER A 69 -20.09 -0.85 -14.61
N VAL A 70 -19.10 -1.60 -15.09
CA VAL A 70 -18.62 -1.52 -16.46
C VAL A 70 -18.84 -2.86 -17.13
N GLN A 71 -19.56 -2.84 -18.26
CA GLN A 71 -19.65 -4.00 -19.12
C GLN A 71 -18.35 -4.12 -19.92
N SER A 72 -17.69 -5.26 -19.80
CA SER A 72 -16.48 -5.57 -20.55
C SER A 72 -16.68 -6.89 -21.26
N TYR A 73 -16.29 -6.94 -22.53
CA TYR A 73 -16.25 -8.19 -23.31
C TYR A 73 -14.98 -9.00 -23.05
N VAL A 74 -14.11 -8.53 -22.14
CA VAL A 74 -12.87 -9.20 -21.75
C VAL A 74 -13.20 -10.34 -20.77
N ASN A 75 -12.70 -11.54 -21.06
CA ASN A 75 -12.80 -12.67 -20.17
C ASN A 75 -11.76 -12.52 -19.03
N PRO A 76 -12.10 -12.83 -17.77
CA PRO A 76 -11.14 -12.78 -16.64
C PRO A 76 -9.91 -13.68 -16.80
N GLU A 77 -9.93 -14.63 -17.74
CA GLU A 77 -8.76 -15.46 -18.09
C GLU A 77 -7.95 -14.91 -19.27
N ASP A 78 -8.39 -13.82 -19.90
CA ASP A 78 -7.63 -13.20 -20.97
C ASP A 78 -6.36 -12.56 -20.42
N THR A 79 -5.25 -12.81 -21.11
CA THR A 79 -3.93 -12.30 -20.76
C THR A 79 -3.37 -11.40 -21.86
N ALA A 80 -2.56 -10.42 -21.44
CA ALA A 80 -1.76 -9.64 -22.35
C ALA A 80 -0.63 -10.49 -22.97
N LYS A 81 0.08 -9.94 -23.97
CA LYS A 81 1.20 -10.62 -24.63
C LYS A 81 2.34 -11.03 -23.69
N ASN A 82 2.45 -10.38 -22.53
CA ASN A 82 3.42 -10.67 -21.49
C ASN A 82 2.94 -11.75 -20.49
N GLY A 83 1.72 -12.27 -20.63
CA GLY A 83 1.12 -13.28 -19.76
C GLY A 83 0.37 -12.73 -18.55
N ASP A 84 0.37 -11.41 -18.32
CA ASP A 84 -0.37 -10.81 -17.21
C ASP A 84 -1.87 -10.79 -17.50
N LYS A 85 -2.69 -11.00 -16.47
CA LYS A 85 -4.14 -10.88 -16.58
C LYS A 85 -4.53 -9.44 -16.97
N LEU A 86 -5.42 -9.31 -17.94
CA LEU A 86 -5.89 -8.00 -18.40
C LEU A 86 -6.70 -7.25 -17.32
N ILE A 87 -7.39 -7.99 -16.46
CA ILE A 87 -8.13 -7.45 -15.32
C ILE A 87 -7.76 -8.24 -14.08
N ILE A 88 -7.37 -7.53 -13.03
CA ILE A 88 -7.03 -8.11 -11.73
C ILE A 88 -8.09 -7.66 -10.73
N GLU A 89 -8.92 -8.59 -10.31
CA GLU A 89 -9.87 -8.38 -9.22
C GLU A 89 -9.14 -8.31 -7.88
N GLY A 90 -9.65 -7.54 -6.95
CA GLY A 90 -8.96 -7.31 -5.69
C GLY A 90 -9.62 -6.29 -4.79
N GLN A 91 -8.97 -6.03 -3.66
CA GLN A 91 -9.43 -5.11 -2.63
C GLN A 91 -8.29 -4.19 -2.20
N GLY A 92 -8.60 -2.90 -2.04
CA GLY A 92 -7.71 -1.88 -1.44
C GLY A 92 -8.49 -1.07 -0.43
N GLY A 93 -8.18 -1.22 0.87
CA GLY A 93 -9.03 -0.71 1.94
C GLY A 93 -10.43 -1.34 1.87
N GLU A 94 -11.49 -0.53 1.88
CA GLU A 94 -12.87 -0.95 1.65
C GLU A 94 -13.33 -0.77 0.19
N THR A 95 -12.41 -0.48 -0.72
CA THR A 95 -12.69 -0.44 -2.17
C THR A 95 -12.44 -1.83 -2.76
N SER A 96 -13.35 -2.33 -3.60
CA SER A 96 -13.23 -3.66 -4.22
C SER A 96 -13.60 -3.65 -5.69
N LEU A 97 -12.85 -4.38 -6.52
CA LEU A 97 -13.23 -4.72 -7.89
C LEU A 97 -13.61 -6.20 -7.94
N GLN A 98 -14.84 -6.49 -8.36
CA GLN A 98 -15.38 -7.85 -8.47
C GLN A 98 -16.10 -8.04 -9.80
N ARG A 99 -16.14 -9.27 -10.33
CA ARG A 99 -16.95 -9.60 -11.50
C ARG A 99 -18.28 -10.24 -11.11
N ASN A 100 -19.37 -9.67 -11.62
CA ASN A 100 -20.67 -10.32 -11.63
C ASN A 100 -20.73 -11.29 -12.82
N ASN A 101 -20.77 -12.60 -12.52
CA ASN A 101 -20.76 -13.65 -13.53
C ASN A 101 -22.08 -13.81 -14.30
N TYR A 102 -23.22 -13.36 -13.73
CA TYR A 102 -24.51 -13.44 -14.41
C TYR A 102 -24.60 -12.45 -15.57
N ASP A 103 -24.17 -11.21 -15.32
CA ASP A 103 -24.31 -10.10 -16.27
C ASP A 103 -23.00 -9.79 -17.02
N SER A 104 -21.91 -10.52 -16.71
CA SER A 104 -20.55 -10.25 -17.20
C SER A 104 -20.11 -8.79 -16.97
N LEU A 105 -20.43 -8.24 -15.80
CA LEU A 105 -20.10 -6.87 -15.41
C LEU A 105 -18.97 -6.86 -14.40
N TYR A 106 -18.02 -5.94 -14.56
CA TYR A 106 -17.10 -5.59 -13.49
C TYR A 106 -17.71 -4.50 -12.63
N ILE A 107 -17.71 -4.71 -11.32
CA ILE A 107 -18.26 -3.81 -10.33
C ILE A 107 -17.11 -3.30 -9.48
N LEU A 108 -16.79 -2.02 -9.63
CA LEU A 108 -15.90 -1.29 -8.75
C LEU A 108 -16.75 -0.61 -7.66
N THR A 109 -16.60 -1.06 -6.44
CA THR A 109 -17.18 -0.42 -5.26
C THR A 109 -16.11 0.45 -4.63
N ILE A 110 -16.32 1.76 -4.60
CA ILE A 110 -15.46 2.74 -3.92
C ILE A 110 -16.16 3.18 -2.65
N THR A 111 -15.52 2.95 -1.51
CA THR A 111 -16.04 3.38 -0.22
C THR A 111 -15.36 4.69 0.19
N THR A 112 -16.17 5.69 0.50
CA THR A 112 -15.72 7.02 0.91
C THR A 112 -16.35 7.44 2.22
N CYS A 113 -15.76 8.43 2.87
CA CYS A 113 -16.34 9.17 3.98
C CYS A 113 -16.62 10.59 3.47
N CYS A 114 -17.89 11.01 3.45
CA CYS A 114 -18.33 12.30 2.94
C CYS A 114 -18.91 13.20 4.04
N LYS A 115 -18.73 14.52 3.90
CA LYS A 115 -19.31 15.56 4.77
C LYS A 115 -20.29 16.42 3.99
#